data_AF-S3BW35-F1
#
_entry.id   AF-S3BW35-F1
#
_cell.length_a   1.000
_cell.length_b   1.000
_cell.length_c   1.000
_cell.angle_alpha   90.00
_cell.angle_beta   90.00
_cell.angle_gamma   90.00
#
_symmetry.space_group_name_H-M   'P 1'
#
loop_
_entity.id
_entity.type
_entity.pdbx_description
1 polymer ?
#
loop_
_entity_poly.entity_id
_entity_poly.type
_entity_poly.pdbx_seq_one_letter_code
_entity_poly.pdbx_strand_id
1 'polypeptide(L)'
;MQLMLTKGGDWRGGTGAPIAAADIPIGLREAEYLRYALLAFWTSRACLTLKWEPDADNSREEYALLAEDGTKLDYYWTTSVHRACCYRGCVSVKERDWDSYGTEFGTKCVWYDLSRSKLPRGIYTPLPCFFDASEEVDYDAFETHVIFTAKAGTIPVVSGTAGEAVHLSREERIQLVQTARATLDKNGLQDVPVVAGAGAASTRESILLARDAADAGAAFVLAIPPGYYAGNLMANKMAAVKQFYIDIAAASPVPVILYNFPAISGGIDMDSDVIVDVVRAAPNVCGAKLTCANVGKLTRITAQVQSPAFQRAYPRSFGNDPFQVIDGFIDFLLPSISSGSAGAISGLPNLAPLVCVKLWEACQKVDDPTSYKEAQELQNLVSLADGIQLKVGIPGMKKLLSRQFGYSDLPRRPLLPMTDDEAVPMFAHEFLCELLELEKKLTKL
;
A
#
# COMPACT_ATOMS: atom_id res chain seq x y z
N MET A 1 -3.32 -30.91 -29.42
CA MET A 1 -2.60 -31.73 -30.41
C MET A 1 -1.75 -32.71 -29.63
N GLN A 2 -1.98 -34.01 -29.81
CA GLN A 2 -1.36 -35.10 -29.04
C GLN A 2 0.05 -35.40 -29.57
N LEU A 3 0.94 -35.97 -28.72
CA LEU A 3 2.19 -36.75 -28.99
C LEU A 3 3.38 -36.24 -28.15
N MET A 4 4.32 -37.02 -27.61
CA MET A 4 4.47 -38.42 -27.20
C MET A 4 5.78 -38.48 -26.38
N LEU A 5 5.89 -39.32 -25.34
CA LEU A 5 7.14 -39.59 -24.62
C LEU A 5 8.08 -40.47 -25.46
N THR A 6 9.39 -40.19 -25.51
CA THR A 6 10.42 -41.25 -25.57
C THR A 6 11.74 -40.82 -24.89
N LYS A 7 12.26 -41.73 -24.06
CA LYS A 7 13.60 -41.77 -23.47
C LYS A 7 14.53 -42.54 -24.43
N GLY A 8 15.77 -42.05 -24.59
CA GLY A 8 17.01 -42.82 -24.77
C GLY A 8 17.11 -43.84 -25.92
N GLY A 9 18.04 -43.60 -26.85
CA GLY A 9 18.57 -44.62 -27.76
C GLY A 9 19.75 -44.07 -28.57
N ASP A 10 20.93 -44.68 -28.36
CA ASP A 10 22.26 -44.32 -28.87
C ASP A 10 22.40 -44.04 -30.38
N TRP A 11 23.36 -43.17 -30.75
CA TRP A 11 24.19 -43.37 -31.95
C TRP A 11 25.65 -42.95 -31.74
N ARG A 12 26.55 -43.84 -32.18
CA ARG A 12 28.02 -43.72 -32.14
C ARG A 12 28.57 -43.02 -33.40
N GLY A 13 29.70 -42.34 -33.25
CA GLY A 13 30.81 -42.41 -34.22
C GLY A 13 31.19 -41.15 -35.01
N GLY A 14 32.30 -40.51 -34.61
CA GLY A 14 33.35 -39.88 -35.44
C GLY A 14 32.94 -38.83 -36.47
N THR A 15 33.46 -37.60 -36.52
CA THR A 15 34.86 -37.16 -36.50
C THR A 15 34.84 -35.64 -36.26
N GLY A 16 35.34 -35.18 -35.12
CA GLY A 16 35.54 -33.76 -34.85
C GLY A 16 37.01 -33.38 -35.00
N ALA A 17 37.31 -32.44 -35.90
CA ALA A 17 38.46 -31.56 -35.76
C ALA A 17 37.96 -30.23 -35.16
N PRO A 18 38.71 -29.63 -34.21
CA PRO A 18 38.24 -28.50 -33.41
C PRO A 18 38.33 -27.18 -34.19
N ILE A 19 37.33 -26.31 -34.05
CA ILE A 19 37.51 -24.89 -34.37
C ILE A 19 38.12 -24.24 -33.13
N ALA A 20 39.36 -23.79 -33.28
CA ALA A 20 40.15 -23.15 -32.24
C ALA A 20 39.54 -21.81 -31.82
N ALA A 21 39.41 -21.63 -30.51
CA ALA A 21 39.32 -20.31 -29.89
C ALA A 21 40.71 -19.67 -29.97
N ALA A 22 40.86 -18.61 -30.75
CA ALA A 22 42.00 -17.72 -30.71
C ALA A 22 41.52 -16.27 -30.89
N ASP A 23 42.04 -15.42 -30.01
CA ASP A 23 42.06 -13.96 -30.05
C ASP A 23 40.78 -13.20 -29.65
N ILE A 24 40.49 -13.18 -28.34
CA ILE A 24 39.94 -11.98 -27.70
C ILE A 24 40.80 -11.67 -26.44
N PRO A 25 41.38 -10.46 -26.33
CA PRO A 25 42.29 -10.11 -25.24
C PRO A 25 41.61 -10.16 -23.87
N ILE A 26 42.24 -10.88 -22.95
CA ILE A 26 41.93 -10.90 -21.51
C ILE A 26 42.08 -9.48 -20.97
N GLY A 27 40.95 -8.85 -20.62
CA GLY A 27 40.99 -7.48 -20.10
C GLY A 27 39.65 -6.81 -19.83
N LEU A 28 38.57 -7.54 -19.57
CA LEU A 28 37.31 -6.93 -19.13
C LEU A 28 36.78 -7.67 -17.90
N ARG A 29 36.61 -6.93 -16.79
CA ARG A 29 36.18 -7.46 -15.49
C ARG A 29 34.71 -7.88 -15.58
N GLU A 30 34.32 -8.94 -14.86
CA GLU A 30 32.97 -9.56 -14.80
C GLU A 30 31.78 -8.59 -14.77
N ALA A 31 31.98 -7.38 -14.28
CA ALA A 31 30.96 -6.32 -14.21
C ALA A 31 30.45 -5.81 -15.57
N GLU A 32 31.24 -5.90 -16.65
CA GLU A 32 30.79 -5.40 -17.98
C GLU A 32 30.00 -6.42 -18.80
N TYR A 33 30.22 -7.73 -18.57
CA TYR A 33 29.41 -8.79 -19.18
C TYR A 33 27.96 -8.77 -18.66
N LEU A 34 27.79 -8.50 -17.35
CA LEU A 34 26.48 -8.32 -16.72
C LEU A 34 25.68 -7.17 -17.36
N ARG A 35 26.34 -6.10 -17.84
CA ARG A 35 25.65 -4.97 -18.51
C ARG A 35 25.05 -5.35 -19.86
N TYR A 36 25.72 -6.17 -20.66
CA TYR A 36 25.21 -6.58 -21.97
C TYR A 36 24.08 -7.60 -21.87
N ALA A 37 24.16 -8.54 -20.92
CA ALA A 37 23.08 -9.48 -20.65
C ALA A 37 21.80 -8.79 -20.13
N LEU A 38 21.95 -7.76 -19.28
CA LEU A 38 20.83 -6.95 -18.79
C LEU A 38 20.18 -6.07 -19.87
N LEU A 39 20.93 -5.67 -20.91
CA LEU A 39 20.38 -4.86 -22.01
C LEU A 39 19.45 -5.67 -22.93
N ALA A 40 19.76 -6.93 -23.18
CA ALA A 40 18.89 -7.84 -23.93
C ALA A 40 17.61 -8.22 -23.15
N PHE A 41 17.67 -8.18 -21.82
CA PHE A 41 16.58 -8.51 -20.90
C PHE A 41 15.47 -7.45 -20.82
N TRP A 42 15.79 -6.20 -21.21
CA TRP A 42 14.88 -5.06 -21.09
C TRP A 42 13.69 -5.12 -22.06
N THR A 43 13.75 -5.94 -23.10
CA THR A 43 12.78 -5.94 -24.21
C THR A 43 11.82 -7.13 -24.28
N SER A 44 12.06 -8.22 -23.55
CA SER A 44 11.22 -9.43 -23.62
C SER A 44 10.46 -9.68 -22.32
N ARG A 45 9.13 -9.56 -22.36
CA ARG A 45 8.19 -9.91 -21.27
C ARG A 45 8.09 -11.44 -21.05
N ALA A 46 9.18 -12.11 -20.69
CA ALA A 46 9.18 -13.57 -20.49
C ALA A 46 9.33 -13.94 -19.00
N CYS A 47 8.52 -14.90 -18.55
CA CYS A 47 8.62 -15.55 -17.24
C CYS A 47 9.77 -16.57 -17.22
N LEU A 48 10.43 -16.76 -16.09
CA LEU A 48 11.48 -17.77 -15.91
C LEU A 48 11.14 -18.69 -14.75
N THR A 49 11.31 -19.99 -14.96
CA THR A 49 11.21 -21.02 -13.92
C THR A 49 12.60 -21.62 -13.71
N LEU A 50 13.12 -21.55 -12.48
CA LEU A 50 14.36 -22.23 -12.12
C LEU A 50 14.04 -23.69 -11.79
N LYS A 51 14.60 -24.62 -12.56
CA LYS A 51 14.49 -26.05 -12.32
C LYS A 51 15.82 -26.59 -11.84
N TRP A 52 15.76 -27.42 -10.80
CA TRP A 52 16.89 -28.17 -10.29
C TRP A 52 16.94 -29.52 -11.01
N GLU A 53 18.07 -29.84 -11.64
CA GLU A 53 18.36 -31.19 -12.14
C GLU A 53 19.67 -31.67 -11.52
N PRO A 54 19.67 -32.80 -10.77
CA PRO A 54 20.90 -33.36 -10.24
C PRO A 54 21.71 -33.99 -11.37
N ASP A 55 23.01 -33.68 -11.42
CA ASP A 55 23.95 -34.37 -12.29
C ASP A 55 24.19 -35.80 -11.76
N ALA A 56 24.35 -36.76 -12.67
CA ALA A 56 24.45 -38.18 -12.34
C ALA A 56 25.77 -38.55 -11.65
N ASP A 57 26.73 -37.63 -11.61
CA ASP A 57 28.05 -37.84 -11.02
C ASP A 57 28.32 -36.76 -9.96
N ASN A 58 27.85 -37.07 -8.75
CA ASN A 58 27.65 -36.27 -7.52
C ASN A 58 28.82 -35.35 -7.05
N SER A 59 29.38 -34.51 -7.92
CA SER A 59 30.60 -33.74 -7.66
C SER A 59 30.56 -32.29 -8.15
N ARG A 60 29.48 -31.85 -8.82
CA ARG A 60 29.33 -30.49 -9.37
C ARG A 60 27.87 -30.03 -9.34
N GLU A 61 27.62 -28.87 -8.73
CA GLU A 61 26.30 -28.20 -8.76
C GLU A 61 26.21 -27.35 -10.03
N GLU A 62 25.53 -27.86 -11.07
CA GLU A 62 25.18 -27.07 -12.26
C GLU A 62 23.76 -26.52 -12.12
N TYR A 63 23.60 -25.21 -12.35
CA TYR A 63 22.29 -24.56 -12.40
C TYR A 63 21.98 -24.17 -13.85
N ALA A 64 20.79 -24.53 -14.32
CA ALA A 64 20.30 -24.16 -15.64
C ALA A 64 19.11 -23.20 -15.54
N LEU A 65 19.16 -22.12 -16.31
CA LEU A 65 18.02 -21.24 -16.54
C LEU A 65 17.21 -21.76 -17.73
N LEU A 66 15.93 -22.04 -17.52
CA LEU A 66 15.00 -22.50 -18.54
C LEU A 66 13.95 -21.43 -18.81
N ALA A 67 13.69 -21.14 -20.09
CA ALA A 67 12.50 -20.40 -20.53
C ALA A 67 11.22 -21.22 -20.27
N GLU A 68 10.05 -20.57 -20.28
CA GLU A 68 8.74 -21.23 -20.12
C GLU A 68 8.48 -22.34 -21.16
N ASP A 69 9.11 -22.27 -22.34
CA ASP A 69 9.03 -23.29 -23.38
C ASP A 69 10.05 -24.44 -23.21
N GLY A 70 10.83 -24.44 -22.12
CA GLY A 70 11.85 -25.43 -21.82
C GLY A 70 13.19 -25.20 -22.52
N THR A 71 13.36 -24.08 -23.25
CA THR A 71 14.64 -23.75 -23.89
C THR A 71 15.70 -23.44 -22.83
N LYS A 72 16.84 -24.12 -22.92
CA LYS A 72 17.98 -23.95 -22.01
C LYS A 72 18.76 -22.71 -22.42
N LEU A 73 18.74 -21.69 -21.56
CA LEU A 73 19.24 -20.36 -21.91
C LEU A 73 20.73 -20.17 -21.59
N ASP A 74 21.27 -20.80 -20.54
CA ASP A 74 22.72 -20.88 -20.26
C ASP A 74 23.01 -21.73 -19.00
N TYR A 75 24.27 -22.16 -18.85
CA TYR A 75 24.80 -22.81 -17.64
C TYR A 75 25.62 -21.84 -16.79
N TYR A 76 25.40 -21.87 -15.47
CA TYR A 76 26.22 -21.09 -14.53
C TYR A 76 26.91 -21.99 -13.50
N TRP A 77 28.19 -21.71 -13.28
CA TRP A 77 29.02 -22.33 -12.25
C TRP A 77 29.15 -21.39 -11.07
N THR A 78 28.50 -21.67 -9.93
CA THR A 78 28.75 -20.90 -8.70
C THR A 78 28.68 -21.79 -7.47
N THR A 79 29.71 -21.75 -6.62
CA THR A 79 29.75 -22.42 -5.30
C THR A 79 29.02 -21.63 -4.20
N SER A 80 28.17 -20.67 -4.57
CA SER A 80 27.52 -19.78 -3.61
C SER A 80 26.31 -19.08 -4.22
N VAL A 81 25.22 -19.82 -4.39
CA VAL A 81 23.91 -19.24 -4.72
C VAL A 81 23.33 -18.59 -3.47
N HIS A 82 23.76 -17.36 -3.16
CA HIS A 82 23.12 -16.54 -2.12
C HIS A 82 22.83 -15.09 -2.54
N ARG A 83 23.18 -14.64 -3.74
CA ARG A 83 22.87 -13.27 -4.19
C ARG A 83 22.73 -13.18 -5.70
N ALA A 84 21.59 -13.57 -6.25
CA ALA A 84 21.24 -13.24 -7.63
C ALA A 84 19.71 -13.22 -7.82
N CYS A 85 19.02 -12.26 -7.20
CA CYS A 85 17.67 -11.90 -7.63
C CYS A 85 17.25 -10.54 -7.03
N CYS A 86 17.94 -9.46 -7.42
CA CYS A 86 17.56 -8.11 -7.02
C CYS A 86 17.61 -7.18 -8.23
N TYR A 87 16.69 -7.32 -9.18
CA TYR A 87 16.18 -6.20 -9.99
C TYR A 87 14.84 -6.66 -10.60
N ARG A 88 13.74 -6.01 -10.16
CA ARG A 88 12.31 -6.42 -10.19
C ARG A 88 11.82 -7.36 -9.07
N GLY A 89 12.03 -6.97 -7.81
CA GLY A 89 11.04 -7.26 -6.75
C GLY A 89 10.85 -8.70 -6.29
N CYS A 90 11.84 -9.58 -6.42
CA CYS A 90 11.78 -10.90 -5.79
C CYS A 90 12.13 -10.78 -4.29
N VAL A 91 11.13 -10.88 -3.41
CA VAL A 91 11.37 -11.18 -1.99
C VAL A 91 10.99 -12.65 -1.77
N SER A 92 11.97 -13.54 -1.65
CA SER A 92 11.69 -14.92 -1.24
C SER A 92 11.42 -14.95 0.26
N VAL A 93 10.17 -15.13 0.67
CA VAL A 93 9.83 -15.45 2.05
C VAL A 93 9.91 -16.97 2.21
N LYS A 94 10.90 -17.47 2.96
CA LYS A 94 10.90 -18.86 3.42
C LYS A 94 10.10 -18.92 4.72
N GLU A 95 8.83 -19.29 4.67
CA GLU A 95 8.12 -19.73 5.88
C GLU A 95 8.57 -21.15 6.24
N ARG A 96 8.98 -21.35 7.50
CA ARG A 96 9.20 -22.67 8.10
C ARG A 96 8.00 -22.96 8.98
N ASP A 97 7.06 -23.76 8.50
CA ASP A 97 6.12 -24.47 9.37
C ASP A 97 6.42 -25.96 9.35
N TRP A 98 6.35 -26.57 10.53
CA TRP A 98 6.57 -28.00 10.74
C TRP A 98 5.22 -28.69 10.96
N ASP A 99 4.74 -29.40 9.95
CA ASP A 99 3.68 -30.39 10.16
C ASP A 99 4.29 -31.80 10.21
N SER A 100 3.69 -32.63 11.07
CA SER A 100 4.18 -33.90 11.60
C SER A 100 4.27 -35.06 10.58
N TYR A 101 4.14 -34.78 9.27
CA TYR A 101 4.02 -35.81 8.23
C TYR A 101 4.95 -35.67 7.01
N GLY A 102 5.89 -34.72 7.01
CA GLY A 102 7.06 -34.78 6.11
C GLY A 102 6.77 -34.90 4.61
N THR A 103 5.94 -34.01 4.04
CA THR A 103 5.69 -33.93 2.58
C THR A 103 6.22 -32.62 1.96
N GLU A 104 6.57 -32.68 0.67
CA GLU A 104 7.35 -31.72 -0.14
C GLU A 104 7.08 -30.22 0.06
N PHE A 105 8.19 -29.46 0.04
CA PHE A 105 8.21 -28.00 0.12
C PHE A 105 7.93 -27.35 -1.25
N GLY A 106 6.71 -26.84 -1.44
CA GLY A 106 6.46 -25.83 -2.46
C GLY A 106 7.05 -24.48 -2.02
N THR A 107 8.06 -23.96 -2.71
CA THR A 107 8.49 -22.56 -2.53
C THR A 107 7.51 -21.67 -3.30
N LYS A 108 6.62 -20.96 -2.59
CA LYS A 108 5.76 -19.94 -3.22
C LYS A 108 6.60 -18.68 -3.43
N CYS A 109 7.11 -18.47 -4.64
CA CYS A 109 7.69 -17.19 -5.03
C CYS A 109 6.56 -16.18 -5.25
N VAL A 110 6.41 -15.23 -4.34
CA VAL A 110 5.51 -14.08 -4.51
C VAL A 110 6.33 -12.93 -5.10
N TRP A 111 5.92 -12.44 -6.26
CA TRP A 111 6.51 -11.27 -6.89
C TRP A 111 5.81 -10.02 -6.37
N TYR A 112 6.53 -9.15 -5.67
CA TYR A 112 6.01 -7.85 -5.28
C TYR A 112 6.42 -6.81 -6.33
N ASP A 113 5.43 -6.14 -6.90
CA ASP A 113 5.69 -5.04 -7.81
C ASP A 113 6.21 -3.82 -7.05
N LEU A 114 7.53 -3.64 -7.06
CA LEU A 114 8.19 -2.50 -6.44
C LEU A 114 7.90 -1.17 -7.15
N SER A 115 7.25 -1.15 -8.31
CA SER A 115 6.83 0.12 -8.95
C SER A 115 5.88 0.93 -8.06
N ARG A 116 5.15 0.24 -7.17
CA ARG A 116 4.20 0.84 -6.21
C ARG A 116 4.78 0.98 -4.80
N SER A 117 6.09 0.83 -4.61
CA SER A 117 6.70 0.86 -3.27
C SER A 117 6.91 2.27 -2.71
N LYS A 118 6.78 3.29 -3.58
CA LYS A 118 6.83 4.70 -3.19
C LYS A 118 5.46 5.17 -2.70
N LEU A 119 5.38 5.61 -1.45
CA LEU A 119 4.16 6.18 -0.89
C LEU A 119 3.81 7.48 -1.64
N PRO A 120 2.72 7.53 -2.43
CA PRO A 120 2.45 8.71 -3.25
C PRO A 120 2.03 9.93 -2.42
N ARG A 121 2.27 11.12 -2.96
CA ARG A 121 1.72 12.36 -2.40
C ARG A 121 0.35 12.63 -3.03
N GLY A 122 -0.60 13.12 -2.26
CA GLY A 122 -1.93 13.45 -2.77
C GLY A 122 -3.08 13.10 -1.83
N ILE A 123 -4.26 12.94 -2.41
CA ILE A 123 -5.50 12.66 -1.68
C ILE A 123 -5.75 11.16 -1.62
N TYR A 124 -6.04 10.69 -0.41
CA TYR A 124 -6.38 9.32 -0.13
C TYR A 124 -7.81 9.24 0.40
N THR A 125 -8.57 8.28 -0.11
CA THR A 125 -9.96 8.07 0.30
C THR A 125 -10.05 6.82 1.17
N PRO A 126 -10.28 6.93 2.49
CA PRO A 126 -10.66 5.81 3.33
C PRO A 126 -12.08 5.39 2.96
N LEU A 127 -12.17 4.28 2.24
CA LEU A 127 -13.41 3.78 1.67
C LEU A 127 -14.29 3.17 2.78
N PRO A 128 -15.60 3.45 2.77
CA PRO A 128 -16.56 2.73 3.59
C PRO A 128 -16.70 1.28 3.10
N CYS A 129 -17.10 0.40 4.02
CA CYS A 129 -17.62 -0.92 3.67
C CYS A 129 -19.15 -0.82 3.65
N PHE A 130 -19.79 -1.31 2.59
CA PHE A 130 -21.25 -1.32 2.50
C PHE A 130 -21.77 -2.69 2.94
N PHE A 131 -22.92 -2.70 3.61
CA PHE A 131 -23.53 -3.93 4.11
C PHE A 131 -25.00 -4.01 3.72
N ASP A 132 -25.48 -5.20 3.42
CA ASP A 132 -26.91 -5.43 3.23
C ASP A 132 -27.66 -5.59 4.57
N ALA A 133 -28.95 -5.90 4.50
CA ALA A 133 -29.79 -6.08 5.69
C ALA A 133 -29.42 -7.32 6.54
N SER A 134 -28.66 -8.27 5.98
CA SER A 134 -28.08 -9.41 6.69
C SER A 134 -26.69 -9.14 7.27
N GLU A 135 -26.20 -7.90 7.16
CA GLU A 135 -24.85 -7.48 7.53
C GLU A 135 -23.74 -8.08 6.65
N GLU A 136 -24.07 -8.69 5.51
CA GLU A 136 -23.09 -9.19 4.55
C GLU A 136 -22.52 -8.04 3.72
N VAL A 137 -21.26 -8.17 3.29
CA VAL A 137 -20.58 -7.12 2.50
C VAL A 137 -21.21 -7.00 1.11
N ASP A 138 -21.63 -5.78 0.75
CA ASP A 138 -22.07 -5.44 -0.60
C ASP A 138 -20.86 -5.07 -1.47
N TYR A 139 -20.31 -6.08 -2.14
CA TYR A 139 -19.14 -5.92 -3.00
C TYR A 139 -19.44 -5.08 -4.26
N ASP A 140 -20.65 -5.13 -4.81
CA ASP A 140 -21.00 -4.39 -6.02
C ASP A 140 -21.03 -2.87 -5.75
N ALA A 141 -21.62 -2.46 -4.62
CA ALA A 141 -21.55 -1.08 -4.15
C ALA A 141 -20.10 -0.65 -3.87
N PHE A 142 -19.31 -1.53 -3.24
CA PHE A 142 -17.91 -1.26 -2.95
C PHE A 142 -17.08 -1.06 -4.23
N GLU A 143 -17.24 -1.91 -5.25
CA GLU A 143 -16.56 -1.77 -6.54
C GLU A 143 -16.92 -0.45 -7.24
N THR A 144 -18.21 -0.11 -7.27
CA THR A 144 -18.71 1.14 -7.86
C THR A 144 -18.06 2.34 -7.18
N HIS A 145 -17.96 2.31 -5.85
CA HIS A 145 -17.37 3.37 -5.06
C HIS A 145 -15.84 3.47 -5.22
N VAL A 146 -15.13 2.34 -5.30
CA VAL A 146 -13.69 2.31 -5.61
C VAL A 146 -13.42 3.03 -6.94
N ILE A 147 -14.20 2.74 -7.99
CA ILE A 147 -14.04 3.37 -9.30
C ILE A 147 -14.31 4.87 -9.22
N PHE A 148 -15.38 5.27 -8.54
CA PHE A 148 -15.76 6.67 -8.39
C PHE A 148 -14.61 7.50 -7.81
N THR A 149 -14.00 7.04 -6.72
CA THR A 149 -12.92 7.79 -6.06
C THR A 149 -11.61 7.70 -6.83
N ALA A 150 -11.25 6.51 -7.33
CA ALA A 150 -9.97 6.30 -8.01
C ALA A 150 -9.89 7.03 -9.36
N LYS A 151 -10.98 7.10 -10.13
CA LYS A 151 -11.02 7.87 -11.39
C LYS A 151 -10.84 9.37 -11.19
N ALA A 152 -11.21 9.88 -10.02
CA ALA A 152 -10.96 11.27 -9.65
C ALA A 152 -9.49 11.54 -9.27
N GLY A 153 -8.64 10.49 -9.19
CA GLY A 153 -7.22 10.61 -8.86
C GLY A 153 -6.89 10.39 -7.39
N THR A 154 -7.82 9.84 -6.59
CA THR A 154 -7.55 9.52 -5.18
C THR A 154 -7.01 8.11 -5.00
N ILE A 155 -6.31 7.90 -3.88
CA ILE A 155 -5.73 6.60 -3.53
C ILE A 155 -6.64 5.89 -2.52
N PRO A 156 -7.15 4.69 -2.84
CA PRO A 156 -8.07 3.98 -1.95
C PRO A 156 -7.35 3.45 -0.71
N VAL A 157 -7.96 3.70 0.46
CA VAL A 157 -7.59 3.10 1.74
C VAL A 157 -8.71 2.17 2.17
N VAL A 158 -8.46 0.86 2.15
CA VAL A 158 -9.42 -0.22 2.40
C VAL A 158 -9.29 -0.71 3.84
N SER A 159 -10.41 -1.08 4.46
CA SER A 159 -10.45 -1.60 5.84
C SER A 159 -9.73 -0.69 6.85
N GLY A 160 -9.90 0.63 6.70
CA GLY A 160 -9.56 1.61 7.73
C GLY A 160 -10.75 1.88 8.67
N THR A 161 -10.68 2.94 9.48
CA THR A 161 -11.78 3.36 10.36
C THR A 161 -13.09 3.60 9.59
N ALA A 162 -13.02 4.29 8.44
CA ALA A 162 -14.19 4.53 7.60
C ALA A 162 -14.80 3.24 7.04
N GLY A 163 -13.95 2.24 6.79
CA GLY A 163 -14.34 0.91 6.32
C GLY A 163 -14.82 -0.03 7.42
N GLU A 164 -15.07 0.48 8.64
CA GLU A 164 -15.55 -0.32 9.78
C GLU A 164 -14.67 -1.54 10.08
N ALA A 165 -13.34 -1.40 9.94
CA ALA A 165 -12.40 -2.52 10.00
C ALA A 165 -12.52 -3.44 11.22
N VAL A 166 -12.95 -2.90 12.36
CA VAL A 166 -13.13 -3.64 13.62
C VAL A 166 -14.39 -4.52 13.64
N HIS A 167 -15.32 -4.31 12.71
CA HIS A 167 -16.51 -5.15 12.52
C HIS A 167 -16.33 -6.19 11.42
N LEU A 168 -15.21 -6.15 10.68
CA LEU A 168 -14.92 -7.07 9.60
C LEU A 168 -14.16 -8.30 10.12
N SER A 169 -14.54 -9.47 9.60
CA SER A 169 -13.72 -10.68 9.70
C SER A 169 -12.42 -10.53 8.91
N ARG A 170 -11.48 -11.43 9.17
CA ARG A 170 -10.21 -11.50 8.44
C ARG A 170 -10.46 -11.75 6.94
N GLU A 171 -11.38 -12.67 6.63
CA GLU A 171 -11.73 -13.08 5.28
C GLU A 171 -12.36 -11.92 4.49
N GLU A 172 -13.25 -11.15 5.10
CA GLU A 172 -13.83 -9.94 4.46
C GLU A 172 -12.78 -8.87 4.19
N ARG A 173 -11.81 -8.68 5.08
CA ARG A 173 -10.70 -7.74 4.85
C ARG A 173 -9.84 -8.17 3.67
N ILE A 174 -9.54 -9.47 3.54
CA ILE A 174 -8.85 -10.03 2.37
C ILE A 174 -9.65 -9.78 1.10
N GLN A 175 -10.94 -10.15 1.11
CA GLN A 175 -11.81 -10.02 -0.05
C GLN A 175 -11.98 -8.56 -0.48
N LEU A 176 -12.15 -7.60 0.43
CA LEU A 176 -12.23 -6.19 0.09
C LEU A 176 -10.96 -5.66 -0.60
N VAL A 177 -9.77 -6.07 -0.13
CA VAL A 177 -8.50 -5.68 -0.77
C VAL A 177 -8.39 -6.30 -2.17
N GLN A 178 -8.74 -7.57 -2.33
CA GLN A 178 -8.78 -8.25 -3.62
C GLN A 178 -9.75 -7.59 -4.59
N THR A 179 -10.96 -7.28 -4.12
CA THR A 179 -12.01 -6.59 -4.89
C THR A 179 -11.55 -5.20 -5.32
N ALA A 180 -10.94 -4.41 -4.44
CA ALA A 180 -10.39 -3.11 -4.79
C ALA A 180 -9.29 -3.23 -5.84
N ARG A 181 -8.33 -4.15 -5.66
CA ARG A 181 -7.22 -4.37 -6.60
C ARG A 181 -7.72 -4.81 -7.97
N ALA A 182 -8.56 -5.84 -8.03
CA ALA A 182 -9.16 -6.34 -9.26
C ALA A 182 -9.99 -5.27 -9.97
N THR A 183 -10.72 -4.45 -9.21
CA THR A 183 -11.53 -3.35 -9.75
C THR A 183 -10.68 -2.25 -10.37
N LEU A 184 -9.56 -1.88 -9.76
CA LEU A 184 -8.62 -0.94 -10.37
C LEU A 184 -8.01 -1.53 -11.64
N ASP A 185 -7.58 -2.80 -11.60
CA ASP A 185 -6.90 -3.44 -12.72
C ASP A 185 -7.81 -3.60 -13.94
N LYS A 186 -9.06 -4.03 -13.75
CA LYS A 186 -10.06 -4.18 -14.84
C LYS A 186 -10.46 -2.84 -15.47
N ASN A 187 -10.23 -1.72 -14.78
CA ASN A 187 -10.54 -0.37 -15.25
C ASN A 187 -9.31 0.41 -15.75
N GLY A 188 -8.16 -0.23 -15.96
CA GLY A 188 -6.95 0.44 -16.47
C GLY A 188 -6.25 1.33 -15.46
N LEU A 189 -6.50 1.12 -14.16
CA LEU A 189 -5.91 1.87 -13.04
C LEU A 189 -4.87 1.01 -12.29
N GLN A 190 -4.08 0.22 -13.03
CA GLN A 190 -3.12 -0.70 -12.43
C GLN A 190 -2.13 0.05 -11.53
N ASP A 191 -1.68 1.23 -11.92
CA ASP A 191 -0.66 1.98 -11.17
C ASP A 191 -1.18 2.65 -9.88
N VAL A 192 -2.50 2.68 -9.66
CA VAL A 192 -3.08 3.21 -8.42
C VAL A 192 -2.82 2.23 -7.28
N PRO A 193 -2.06 2.58 -6.23
CA PRO A 193 -1.81 1.66 -5.12
C PRO A 193 -3.05 1.50 -4.25
N VAL A 194 -3.16 0.34 -3.58
CA VAL A 194 -4.15 0.11 -2.52
C VAL A 194 -3.43 0.17 -1.18
N VAL A 195 -3.95 0.97 -0.25
CA VAL A 195 -3.51 0.95 1.15
C VAL A 195 -4.52 0.14 1.95
N ALA A 196 -4.08 -0.85 2.71
CA ALA A 196 -4.96 -1.66 3.54
C ALA A 196 -4.75 -1.36 5.04
N GLY A 197 -5.82 -1.23 5.81
CA GLY A 197 -5.72 -1.17 7.26
C GLY A 197 -5.27 -2.53 7.81
N ALA A 198 -4.20 -2.53 8.60
CA ALA A 198 -3.65 -3.73 9.27
C ALA A 198 -3.54 -3.54 10.81
N GLY A 199 -4.14 -2.48 11.36
CA GLY A 199 -4.29 -2.34 12.81
C GLY A 199 -5.26 -3.40 13.37
N ALA A 200 -4.90 -3.97 14.52
CA ALA A 200 -5.67 -4.98 15.24
C ALA A 200 -5.38 -4.92 16.74
N ALA A 201 -6.08 -5.76 17.51
CA ALA A 201 -5.97 -5.77 18.97
C ALA A 201 -4.61 -6.24 19.50
N SER A 202 -3.81 -6.93 18.67
CA SER A 202 -2.50 -7.47 19.04
C SER A 202 -1.47 -7.32 17.91
N THR A 203 -0.18 -7.24 18.27
CA THR A 203 0.92 -7.24 17.30
C THR A 203 0.90 -8.46 16.39
N ARG A 204 0.63 -9.65 16.95
CA ARG A 204 0.55 -10.91 16.19
C ARG A 204 -0.51 -10.85 15.09
N GLU A 205 -1.69 -10.37 15.43
CA GLU A 205 -2.79 -10.23 14.48
C GLU A 205 -2.52 -9.14 13.45
N SER A 206 -1.94 -8.00 13.85
CA SER A 206 -1.54 -6.96 12.90
C SER A 206 -0.48 -7.44 11.89
N ILE A 207 0.47 -8.28 12.31
CA ILE A 207 1.43 -8.91 11.39
C ILE A 207 0.71 -9.83 10.40
N LEU A 208 -0.23 -10.64 10.89
CA LEU A 208 -1.01 -11.54 10.04
C LEU A 208 -1.80 -10.77 8.98
N LEU A 209 -2.52 -9.73 9.41
CA LEU A 209 -3.29 -8.86 8.52
C LEU A 209 -2.41 -8.11 7.52
N ALA A 210 -1.18 -7.73 7.90
CA ALA A 210 -0.25 -7.09 6.98
C ALA A 210 0.20 -8.04 5.86
N ARG A 211 0.44 -9.32 6.19
CA ARG A 211 0.74 -10.36 5.20
C ARG A 211 -0.45 -10.64 4.30
N ASP A 212 -1.63 -10.83 4.90
CA ASP A 212 -2.87 -11.07 4.17
C ASP A 212 -3.18 -9.93 3.18
N ALA A 213 -3.01 -8.68 3.61
CA ALA A 213 -3.20 -7.52 2.76
C ALA A 213 -2.20 -7.48 1.60
N ALA A 214 -0.92 -7.76 1.87
CA ALA A 214 0.10 -7.83 0.83
C ALA A 214 -0.22 -8.91 -0.22
N ASP A 215 -0.59 -10.11 0.23
CA ASP A 215 -0.98 -11.23 -0.63
C ASP A 215 -2.27 -10.95 -1.42
N ALA A 216 -3.18 -10.16 -0.85
CA ALA A 216 -4.40 -9.69 -1.51
C ALA A 216 -4.17 -8.57 -2.54
N GLY A 217 -2.95 -8.02 -2.63
CA GLY A 217 -2.57 -7.01 -3.62
C GLY A 217 -2.52 -5.58 -3.10
N ALA A 218 -2.49 -5.36 -1.77
CA ALA A 218 -2.18 -4.06 -1.20
C ALA A 218 -0.71 -3.70 -1.45
N ALA A 219 -0.46 -2.43 -1.77
CA ALA A 219 0.90 -1.89 -1.93
C ALA A 219 1.46 -1.35 -0.60
N PHE A 220 0.58 -0.99 0.34
CA PHE A 220 0.93 -0.44 1.65
C PHE A 220 -0.03 -0.95 2.71
N VAL A 221 0.42 -0.95 3.96
CA VAL A 221 -0.46 -1.16 5.11
C VAL A 221 -0.47 0.05 6.05
N LEU A 222 -1.62 0.36 6.62
CA LEU A 222 -1.83 1.41 7.61
C LEU A 222 -2.21 0.78 8.96
N ALA A 223 -1.44 1.04 10.01
CA ALA A 223 -1.68 0.42 11.33
C ALA A 223 -2.00 1.47 12.39
N ILE A 224 -3.19 1.36 12.99
CA ILE A 224 -3.60 2.10 14.19
C ILE A 224 -3.21 1.30 15.44
N PRO A 225 -2.71 1.93 16.53
CA PRO A 225 -2.38 1.19 17.74
C PRO A 225 -3.68 0.77 18.46
N PRO A 226 -3.69 -0.41 19.10
CA PRO A 226 -4.88 -0.91 19.80
C PRO A 226 -5.22 -0.05 21.01
N GLY A 227 -6.47 0.43 21.08
CA GLY A 227 -6.91 1.34 22.14
C GLY A 227 -7.34 0.67 23.45
N TYR A 228 -7.66 -0.62 23.45
CA TYR A 228 -8.29 -1.27 24.62
C TYR A 228 -7.41 -1.25 25.88
N TYR A 229 -6.11 -1.55 25.73
CA TYR A 229 -5.11 -1.50 26.80
C TYR A 229 -4.26 -0.23 26.77
N ALA A 230 -4.82 0.89 26.30
CA ALA A 230 -4.06 2.13 26.08
C ALA A 230 -3.23 2.57 27.29
N GLY A 231 -3.76 2.50 28.52
CA GLY A 231 -3.02 2.85 29.73
C GLY A 231 -1.70 2.07 29.89
N ASN A 232 -1.72 0.76 29.63
CA ASN A 232 -0.53 -0.10 29.69
C ASN A 232 0.41 0.12 28.49
N LEU A 233 -0.14 0.37 27.30
CA LEU A 233 0.65 0.61 26.09
C LEU A 233 1.39 1.96 26.15
N MET A 234 0.75 2.95 26.77
CA MET A 234 1.31 4.27 27.01
C MET A 234 2.31 4.31 28.17
N ALA A 235 2.26 3.32 29.06
CA ALA A 235 3.21 3.18 30.14
C ALA A 235 4.66 3.08 29.62
N ASN A 236 5.61 3.47 30.47
CA ASN A 236 7.04 3.45 30.12
C ASN A 236 7.36 4.19 28.81
N LYS A 237 6.92 5.45 28.70
CA LYS A 237 7.23 6.35 27.57
C LYS A 237 6.89 5.73 26.21
N MET A 238 5.70 5.13 26.08
CA MET A 238 5.22 4.52 24.82
C MET A 238 6.09 3.38 24.28
N ALA A 239 6.93 2.74 25.11
CA ALA A 239 7.83 1.68 24.66
C ALA A 239 7.10 0.53 23.95
N ALA A 240 5.93 0.13 24.45
CA ALA A 240 5.10 -0.90 23.84
C ALA A 240 4.52 -0.46 22.49
N VAL A 241 4.07 0.79 22.36
CA VAL A 241 3.59 1.35 21.08
C VAL A 241 4.72 1.40 20.05
N LYS A 242 5.93 1.81 20.46
CA LYS A 242 7.10 1.80 19.57
C LYS A 242 7.41 0.37 19.07
N GLN A 243 7.43 -0.59 19.99
CA GLN A 243 7.71 -2.00 19.65
C GLN A 243 6.64 -2.58 18.73
N PHE A 244 5.36 -2.27 18.94
CA PHE A 244 4.26 -2.68 18.06
C PHE A 244 4.53 -2.33 16.59
N TYR A 245 4.94 -1.09 16.30
CA TYR A 245 5.27 -0.69 14.93
C TYR A 245 6.55 -1.33 14.40
N ILE A 246 7.58 -1.47 15.25
CA ILE A 246 8.85 -2.11 14.85
C ILE A 246 8.60 -3.57 14.44
N ASP A 247 7.81 -4.31 15.22
CA ASP A 247 7.50 -5.72 14.94
C ASP A 247 6.66 -5.89 13.67
N ILE A 248 5.64 -5.04 13.47
CA ILE A 248 4.85 -5.05 12.23
C ILE A 248 5.74 -4.73 11.03
N ALA A 249 6.55 -3.68 11.13
CA ALA A 249 7.43 -3.27 10.05
C ALA A 249 8.50 -4.32 9.71
N ALA A 250 9.01 -5.05 10.70
CA ALA A 250 9.98 -6.12 10.49
C ALA A 250 9.36 -7.34 9.78
N ALA A 251 8.07 -7.61 9.99
CA ALA A 251 7.40 -8.79 9.46
C ALA A 251 6.50 -8.54 8.24
N SER A 252 6.19 -7.28 7.93
CA SER A 252 5.32 -6.88 6.82
C SER A 252 6.05 -7.00 5.46
N PRO A 253 5.48 -7.71 4.47
CA PRO A 253 6.05 -7.78 3.12
C PRO A 253 5.98 -6.47 2.34
N VAL A 254 5.14 -5.52 2.78
CA VAL A 254 4.93 -4.20 2.14
C VAL A 254 5.18 -3.06 3.14
N PRO A 255 5.41 -1.81 2.66
CA PRO A 255 5.68 -0.69 3.54
C PRO A 255 4.54 -0.33 4.49
N VAL A 256 4.93 0.14 5.69
CA VAL A 256 4.01 0.42 6.80
C VAL A 256 3.85 1.92 7.03
N ILE A 257 2.60 2.35 7.12
CA ILE A 257 2.19 3.69 7.51
C ILE A 257 1.69 3.65 8.96
N LEU A 258 2.28 4.48 9.84
CA LEU A 258 1.77 4.63 11.20
C LEU A 258 0.45 5.40 11.17
N TYR A 259 -0.48 5.08 12.07
CA TYR A 259 -1.72 5.83 12.19
C TYR A 259 -1.89 6.38 13.61
N ASN A 260 -1.79 7.70 13.75
CA ASN A 260 -2.03 8.42 14.99
C ASN A 260 -3.46 9.00 15.03
N PHE A 261 -4.38 8.40 15.80
CA PHE A 261 -5.75 8.89 15.95
C PHE A 261 -6.29 8.73 17.38
N PRO A 262 -5.89 9.64 18.31
CA PRO A 262 -6.15 9.48 19.74
C PRO A 262 -7.61 9.27 20.12
N ALA A 263 -8.53 9.91 19.38
CA ALA A 263 -9.97 9.86 19.66
C ALA A 263 -10.56 8.45 19.59
N ILE A 264 -9.96 7.53 18.82
CA ILE A 264 -10.43 6.15 18.69
C ILE A 264 -9.40 5.10 19.15
N SER A 265 -8.19 5.53 19.51
CA SER A 265 -7.12 4.66 20.02
C SER A 265 -6.91 4.81 21.52
N GLY A 266 -8.00 5.02 22.29
CA GLY A 266 -7.94 5.09 23.75
C GLY A 266 -7.06 6.22 24.30
N GLY A 267 -6.93 7.32 23.55
CA GLY A 267 -6.08 8.46 23.92
C GLY A 267 -4.60 8.30 23.60
N ILE A 268 -4.18 7.21 22.94
CA ILE A 268 -2.79 7.07 22.45
C ILE A 268 -2.51 8.16 21.41
N ASP A 269 -1.76 9.19 21.82
CA ASP A 269 -1.24 10.24 20.95
C ASP A 269 0.29 10.17 20.90
N MET A 270 0.84 9.66 19.80
CA MET A 270 2.28 9.61 19.58
C MET A 270 2.79 11.03 19.29
N ASP A 271 3.73 11.51 20.11
CA ASP A 271 4.43 12.77 19.83
C ASP A 271 5.44 12.62 18.68
N SER A 272 6.13 13.71 18.33
CA SER A 272 7.12 13.70 17.26
C SER A 272 8.29 12.77 17.55
N ASP A 273 8.70 12.66 18.82
CA ASP A 273 9.91 11.93 19.19
C ASP A 273 9.64 10.42 19.16
N VAL A 274 8.46 9.99 19.62
CA VAL A 274 7.99 8.61 19.48
C VAL A 274 7.94 8.17 18.02
N ILE A 275 7.37 9.01 17.14
CA ILE A 275 7.30 8.70 15.70
C ILE A 275 8.71 8.62 15.10
N VAL A 276 9.57 9.61 15.37
CA VAL A 276 10.94 9.62 14.86
C VAL A 276 11.76 8.43 15.36
N ASP A 277 11.58 8.02 16.62
CA ASP A 277 12.22 6.82 17.17
C ASP A 277 11.83 5.56 16.40
N VAL A 278 10.54 5.40 16.07
CA VAL A 278 10.08 4.28 15.22
C VAL A 278 10.72 4.35 13.84
N VAL A 279 10.76 5.52 13.21
CA VAL A 279 11.37 5.70 11.88
C VAL A 279 12.86 5.33 11.90
N ARG A 280 13.60 5.65 12.98
CA ARG A 280 15.00 5.23 13.14
C ARG A 280 15.16 3.72 13.22
N ALA A 281 14.28 3.05 13.98
CA ALA A 281 14.39 1.62 14.26
C ALA A 281 13.82 0.72 13.14
N ALA A 282 12.85 1.22 12.37
CA ALA A 282 12.11 0.44 11.39
C ALA A 282 12.27 1.02 9.97
N PRO A 283 13.20 0.51 9.13
CA PRO A 283 13.42 1.03 7.78
C PRO A 283 12.27 0.77 6.80
N ASN A 284 11.36 -0.17 7.13
CA ASN A 284 10.15 -0.46 6.36
C ASN A 284 8.98 0.51 6.63
N VAL A 285 9.13 1.36 7.65
CA VAL A 285 8.16 2.42 7.93
C VAL A 285 8.36 3.57 6.93
N CYS A 286 7.32 3.85 6.13
CA CYS A 286 7.37 4.79 5.01
C CYS A 286 6.56 6.08 5.22
N GLY A 287 5.65 6.11 6.19
CA GLY A 287 4.92 7.34 6.50
C GLY A 287 4.11 7.31 7.78
N ALA A 288 3.47 8.42 8.10
CA ALA A 288 2.51 8.53 9.20
C ALA A 288 1.26 9.33 8.78
N LYS A 289 0.08 8.78 9.10
CA LYS A 289 -1.20 9.49 9.07
C LYS A 289 -1.45 10.15 10.42
N LEU A 290 -1.58 11.48 10.45
CA LEU A 290 -1.78 12.25 11.69
C LEU A 290 -3.21 12.80 11.79
N THR A 291 -4.10 12.05 12.46
CA THR A 291 -5.46 12.49 12.80
C THR A 291 -5.50 13.09 14.21
N CYS A 292 -4.68 14.12 14.43
CA CYS A 292 -4.59 14.88 15.69
C CYS A 292 -4.63 16.41 15.50
N ALA A 293 -4.81 16.89 14.26
CA ALA A 293 -4.86 18.32 13.89
C ALA A 293 -3.67 19.17 14.41
N ASN A 294 -2.50 18.55 14.59
CA ASN A 294 -1.33 19.22 15.16
C ASN A 294 -0.27 19.45 14.08
N VAL A 295 -0.39 20.57 13.36
CA VAL A 295 0.57 20.97 12.32
C VAL A 295 1.98 21.12 12.91
N GLY A 296 2.13 21.60 14.14
CA GLY A 296 3.45 21.69 14.79
C GLY A 296 4.12 20.33 15.00
N LYS A 297 3.35 19.26 15.22
CA LYS A 297 3.86 17.87 15.26
C LYS A 297 4.35 17.43 13.89
N LEU A 298 3.57 17.73 12.85
CA LEU A 298 3.97 17.50 11.46
C LEU A 298 5.29 18.21 11.15
N THR A 299 5.41 19.50 11.42
CA THR A 299 6.62 20.31 11.17
C THR A 299 7.85 19.72 11.87
N ARG A 300 7.72 19.30 13.14
CA ARG A 300 8.84 18.70 13.90
C ARG A 300 9.31 17.37 13.32
N ILE A 301 8.38 16.55 12.84
CA ILE A 301 8.71 15.27 12.22
C ILE A 301 9.38 15.51 10.87
N THR A 302 8.75 16.29 9.99
CA THR A 302 9.27 16.55 8.63
C THR A 302 10.66 17.18 8.67
N ALA A 303 10.88 18.18 9.53
CA ALA A 303 12.19 18.82 9.70
C ALA A 303 13.31 17.84 10.09
N GLN A 304 13.01 16.81 10.88
CA GLN A 304 13.99 15.79 11.28
C GLN A 304 14.19 14.75 10.17
N VAL A 305 13.12 14.11 9.73
CA VAL A 305 13.18 12.92 8.86
C VAL A 305 13.53 13.25 7.41
N GLN A 306 13.27 14.47 6.97
CA GLN A 306 13.63 14.94 5.63
C GLN A 306 15.04 15.53 5.55
N SER A 307 15.74 15.69 6.69
CA SER A 307 17.10 16.20 6.66
C SER A 307 18.06 15.21 5.95
N PRO A 308 19.00 15.69 5.12
CA PRO A 308 19.94 14.81 4.42
C PRO A 308 20.78 13.94 5.38
N ALA A 309 21.10 14.45 6.57
CA ALA A 309 21.82 13.70 7.59
C ALA A 309 20.98 12.51 8.12
N PHE A 310 19.69 12.73 8.39
CA PHE A 310 18.80 11.68 8.83
C PHE A 310 18.60 10.60 7.76
N GLN A 311 18.34 11.00 6.52
CA GLN A 311 18.14 10.05 5.41
C GLN A 311 19.37 9.18 5.16
N ARG A 312 20.58 9.73 5.30
CA ARG A 312 21.84 8.96 5.20
C ARG A 312 22.03 8.00 6.37
N ALA A 313 21.70 8.43 7.59
CA ALA A 313 21.87 7.61 8.79
C ALA A 313 20.83 6.49 8.89
N TYR A 314 19.62 6.71 8.36
CA TYR A 314 18.47 5.81 8.50
C TYR A 314 17.79 5.56 7.13
N PRO A 315 18.45 4.88 6.17
CA PRO A 315 17.87 4.59 4.86
C PRO A 315 16.60 3.74 4.96
N ARG A 316 15.69 3.85 3.98
CA ARG A 316 14.43 3.09 3.93
C ARG A 316 14.60 1.78 3.15
N SER A 317 13.80 0.76 3.48
CA SER A 317 13.93 -0.59 2.88
C SER A 317 13.37 -0.70 1.46
N PHE A 318 12.38 0.12 1.10
CA PHE A 318 11.60 0.01 -0.15
C PHE A 318 11.94 1.09 -1.18
N GLY A 319 13.22 1.46 -1.22
CA GLY A 319 13.75 2.58 -2.00
C GLY A 319 14.28 3.68 -1.08
N ASN A 320 15.02 4.63 -1.63
CA ASN A 320 15.54 5.78 -0.87
C ASN A 320 14.51 6.92 -0.76
N ASP A 321 13.21 6.62 -0.90
CA ASP A 321 12.18 7.63 -0.80
C ASP A 321 12.05 8.16 0.65
N PRO A 322 11.84 9.48 0.81
CA PRO A 322 11.70 10.08 2.12
C PRO A 322 10.40 9.64 2.80
N PHE A 323 10.47 9.46 4.12
CA PHE A 323 9.29 9.27 4.98
C PHE A 323 8.28 10.41 4.77
N GLN A 324 7.01 10.07 4.50
CA GLN A 324 5.94 11.04 4.26
C GLN A 324 5.06 11.21 5.51
N VAL A 325 4.69 12.46 5.84
CA VAL A 325 3.67 12.74 6.85
C VAL A 325 2.42 13.19 6.12
N ILE A 326 1.28 12.54 6.40
CA ILE A 326 0.00 12.76 5.73
C ILE A 326 -1.02 13.24 6.76
N ASP A 327 -1.77 14.28 6.41
CA ASP A 327 -2.81 14.80 7.29
C ASP A 327 -3.97 13.80 7.43
N GLY A 328 -4.48 13.67 8.65
CA GLY A 328 -5.61 12.81 8.93
C GLY A 328 -6.98 13.43 8.68
N PHE A 329 -7.00 14.73 8.38
CA PHE A 329 -8.15 15.55 8.03
C PHE A 329 -7.76 16.47 6.87
N ILE A 330 -8.72 16.93 6.08
CA ILE A 330 -8.45 17.77 4.90
C ILE A 330 -8.75 19.26 5.15
N ASP A 331 -9.41 19.57 6.27
CA ASP A 331 -9.80 20.91 6.72
C ASP A 331 -8.63 21.86 7.03
N PHE A 332 -7.38 21.39 7.01
CA PHE A 332 -6.18 22.22 7.14
C PHE A 332 -5.06 21.83 6.16
N LEU A 333 -5.40 21.26 4.99
CA LEU A 333 -4.41 20.81 4.01
C LEU A 333 -3.46 21.92 3.52
N LEU A 334 -3.99 23.08 3.10
CA LEU A 334 -3.21 24.22 2.61
C LEU A 334 -2.13 24.68 3.61
N PRO A 335 -2.43 24.99 4.89
CA PRO A 335 -1.39 25.36 5.84
C PRO A 335 -0.43 24.21 6.18
N SER A 336 -0.89 22.95 6.16
CA SER A 336 -0.04 21.78 6.41
C SER A 336 1.00 21.52 5.32
N ILE A 337 0.69 21.82 4.05
CA ILE A 337 1.62 21.64 2.93
C ILE A 337 2.90 22.48 3.11
N SER A 338 2.78 23.70 3.63
CA SER A 338 3.93 24.56 3.98
C SER A 338 4.85 23.94 5.04
N SER A 339 4.34 22.99 5.83
CA SER A 339 5.12 22.23 6.83
C SER A 339 5.66 20.90 6.29
N GLY A 340 5.48 20.62 5.00
CA GLY A 340 5.96 19.41 4.34
C GLY A 340 4.97 18.24 4.31
N SER A 341 3.68 18.49 4.56
CA SER A 341 2.64 17.48 4.40
C SER A 341 2.66 16.88 2.99
N ALA A 342 2.38 15.59 2.91
CA ALA A 342 2.34 14.81 1.69
C ALA A 342 0.91 14.69 1.13
N GLY A 343 -0.09 15.29 1.78
CA GLY A 343 -1.48 15.22 1.36
C GLY A 343 -2.41 14.90 2.54
N ALA A 344 -3.57 14.30 2.25
CA ALA A 344 -4.57 13.97 3.28
C ALA A 344 -5.20 12.60 3.05
N ILE A 345 -5.39 11.83 4.14
CA ILE A 345 -6.28 10.66 4.20
C ILE A 345 -7.52 11.07 5.00
N SER A 346 -8.52 11.62 4.30
CA SER A 346 -9.75 12.18 4.91
C SER A 346 -11.01 11.53 4.35
N GLY A 347 -12.13 11.63 5.08
CA GLY A 347 -13.43 11.07 4.68
C GLY A 347 -14.14 11.83 3.55
N LEU A 348 -13.91 13.13 3.39
CA LEU A 348 -14.62 14.00 2.42
C LEU A 348 -14.48 13.58 0.95
N PRO A 349 -13.32 13.07 0.49
CA PRO A 349 -13.17 12.47 -0.84
C PRO A 349 -14.13 11.31 -1.16
N ASN A 350 -14.84 10.73 -0.18
CA ASN A 350 -15.93 9.79 -0.50
C ASN A 350 -17.15 10.49 -1.15
N LEU A 351 -17.32 11.79 -0.94
CA LEU A 351 -18.45 12.58 -1.46
C LEU A 351 -18.04 13.47 -2.63
N ALA A 352 -16.89 14.15 -2.49
CA ALA A 352 -16.39 15.12 -3.45
C ALA A 352 -14.89 14.95 -3.75
N PRO A 353 -14.48 13.81 -4.35
CA PRO A 353 -13.07 13.52 -4.62
C PRO A 353 -12.44 14.52 -5.60
N LEU A 354 -13.14 14.99 -6.65
CA LEU A 354 -12.57 15.93 -7.61
C LEU A 354 -12.29 17.29 -6.97
N VAL A 355 -13.17 17.79 -6.10
CA VAL A 355 -12.92 19.02 -5.34
C VAL A 355 -11.70 18.86 -4.44
N CYS A 356 -11.57 17.72 -3.76
CA CYS A 356 -10.42 17.45 -2.89
C CYS A 356 -9.10 17.38 -3.67
N VAL A 357 -9.11 16.73 -4.84
CA VAL A 357 -7.94 16.65 -5.74
C VAL A 357 -7.61 18.03 -6.30
N LYS A 358 -8.62 18.81 -6.68
CA LYS A 358 -8.44 20.19 -7.13
C LYS A 358 -7.82 21.09 -6.05
N LEU A 359 -8.25 20.95 -4.79
CA LEU A 359 -7.62 21.63 -3.66
C LEU A 359 -6.15 21.23 -3.56
N TRP A 360 -5.84 19.93 -3.60
CA TRP A 360 -4.46 19.45 -3.60
C TRP A 360 -3.63 20.08 -4.72
N GLU A 361 -4.11 20.08 -5.97
CA GLU A 361 -3.41 20.67 -7.11
C GLU A 361 -3.16 22.17 -6.96
N ALA A 362 -4.14 22.92 -6.44
CA ALA A 362 -4.00 24.34 -6.17
C ALA A 362 -2.95 24.61 -5.09
N CYS A 363 -2.92 23.79 -4.02
CA CYS A 363 -1.89 23.88 -2.98
C CYS A 363 -0.47 23.59 -3.47
N GLN A 364 -0.30 22.92 -4.62
CA GLN A 364 1.03 22.66 -5.19
C GLN A 364 1.61 23.87 -5.95
N LYS A 365 0.82 24.94 -6.15
CA LYS A 365 1.17 26.13 -6.96
C LYS A 365 1.02 27.44 -6.16
N VAL A 366 1.28 27.39 -4.85
CA VAL A 366 1.06 28.53 -3.93
C VAL A 366 2.00 29.72 -4.16
N ASP A 367 3.02 29.56 -4.99
CA ASP A 367 3.88 30.63 -5.48
C ASP A 367 3.18 31.54 -6.50
N ASP A 368 2.14 31.04 -7.19
CA ASP A 368 1.26 31.84 -8.04
C ASP A 368 0.12 32.46 -7.20
N PRO A 369 -0.02 33.80 -7.14
CA PRO A 369 -1.07 34.45 -6.36
C PRO A 369 -2.49 34.03 -6.73
N THR A 370 -2.74 33.68 -7.99
CA THR A 370 -4.06 33.24 -8.46
C THR A 370 -4.38 31.86 -7.90
N SER A 371 -3.47 30.91 -8.06
CA SER A 371 -3.57 29.55 -7.53
C SER A 371 -3.61 29.53 -6.00
N TYR A 372 -2.86 30.41 -5.32
CA TYR A 372 -2.94 30.57 -3.88
C TYR A 372 -4.32 31.02 -3.42
N LYS A 373 -4.91 32.02 -4.10
CA LYS A 373 -6.28 32.47 -3.80
C LYS A 373 -7.31 31.36 -4.03
N GLU A 374 -7.20 30.63 -5.13
CA GLU A 374 -8.05 29.47 -5.41
C GLU A 374 -7.90 28.39 -4.31
N ALA A 375 -6.66 28.10 -3.88
CA ALA A 375 -6.41 27.15 -2.81
C ALA A 375 -7.04 27.62 -1.48
N GLN A 376 -7.01 28.92 -1.17
CA GLN A 376 -7.67 29.47 0.03
C GLN A 376 -9.19 29.34 -0.05
N GLU A 377 -9.79 29.67 -1.20
CA GLU A 377 -11.24 29.57 -1.41
C GLU A 377 -11.71 28.11 -1.31
N LEU A 378 -11.02 27.19 -1.99
CA LEU A 378 -11.28 25.75 -1.92
C LEU A 378 -11.07 25.21 -0.50
N GLN A 379 -9.99 25.62 0.18
CA GLN A 379 -9.71 25.20 1.55
C GLN A 379 -10.87 25.61 2.47
N ASN A 380 -11.35 26.85 2.39
CA ASN A 380 -12.46 27.32 3.23
C ASN A 380 -13.71 26.48 3.04
N LEU A 381 -14.11 26.23 1.78
CA LEU A 381 -15.28 25.39 1.48
C LEU A 381 -15.10 23.96 1.99
N VAL A 382 -13.94 23.36 1.71
CA VAL A 382 -13.60 21.99 2.15
C VAL A 382 -13.60 21.89 3.67
N SER A 383 -13.02 22.85 4.39
CA SER A 383 -13.00 22.86 5.86
C SER A 383 -14.40 22.96 6.45
N LEU A 384 -15.25 23.82 5.89
CA LEU A 384 -16.63 23.97 6.34
C LEU A 384 -17.44 22.69 6.09
N ALA A 385 -17.25 22.03 4.94
CA ALA A 385 -17.94 20.79 4.62
C ALA A 385 -17.43 19.58 5.42
N ASP A 386 -16.11 19.41 5.55
CA ASP A 386 -15.48 18.34 6.35
C ASP A 386 -15.92 18.45 7.81
N GLY A 387 -16.02 19.67 8.35
CA GLY A 387 -16.51 19.92 9.71
C GLY A 387 -17.95 19.46 9.97
N ILE A 388 -18.79 19.36 8.93
CA ILE A 388 -20.13 18.77 9.01
C ILE A 388 -20.02 17.25 8.99
N GLN A 389 -19.27 16.70 8.01
CA GLN A 389 -19.09 15.26 7.85
C GLN A 389 -18.50 14.60 9.09
N LEU A 390 -17.53 15.24 9.73
CA LEU A 390 -16.88 14.73 10.95
C LEU A 390 -17.86 14.58 12.12
N LYS A 391 -18.87 15.44 12.23
CA LYS A 391 -19.87 15.41 13.32
C LYS A 391 -20.85 14.26 13.17
N VAL A 392 -21.10 13.79 11.95
CA VAL A 392 -22.13 12.79 11.66
C VAL A 392 -21.57 11.35 11.65
N GLY A 393 -20.25 11.20 11.64
CA GLY A 393 -19.56 9.92 11.78
C GLY A 393 -19.87 8.91 10.66
N ILE A 394 -19.65 7.63 10.94
CA ILE A 394 -19.88 6.54 9.97
C ILE A 394 -21.36 6.45 9.52
N PRO A 395 -22.36 6.47 10.43
CA PRO A 395 -23.76 6.39 10.02
C PRO A 395 -24.17 7.54 9.11
N GLY A 396 -23.76 8.78 9.43
CA GLY A 396 -24.05 9.93 8.58
C GLY A 396 -23.32 9.90 7.23
N MET A 397 -22.07 9.45 7.20
CA MET A 397 -21.35 9.25 5.93
C MET A 397 -22.08 8.25 5.03
N LYS A 398 -22.51 7.11 5.58
CA LYS A 398 -23.30 6.11 4.84
C LYS A 398 -24.64 6.67 4.37
N LYS A 399 -25.31 7.46 5.20
CA LYS A 399 -26.56 8.15 4.83
C LYS A 399 -26.38 9.13 3.66
N LEU A 400 -25.28 9.88 3.64
CA LEU A 400 -24.91 10.76 2.53
C LEU A 400 -24.65 9.99 1.24
N LEU A 401 -23.89 8.90 1.33
CA LEU A 401 -23.57 8.06 0.18
C LEU A 401 -24.79 7.32 -0.36
N SER A 402 -25.68 6.85 0.52
CA SER A 402 -26.96 6.28 0.13
C SER A 402 -27.81 7.28 -0.65
N ARG A 403 -27.91 8.53 -0.19
CA ARG A 403 -28.64 9.57 -0.92
C ARG A 403 -28.04 9.89 -2.29
N GLN A 404 -26.70 9.83 -2.42
CA GLN A 404 -26.00 10.20 -3.64
C GLN A 404 -25.95 9.07 -4.67
N PHE A 405 -25.78 7.82 -4.23
CA PHE A 405 -25.49 6.68 -5.08
C PHE A 405 -26.52 5.53 -4.97
N GLY A 406 -27.41 5.57 -3.98
CA GLY A 406 -28.37 4.50 -3.73
C GLY A 406 -27.80 3.29 -2.97
N TYR A 407 -26.59 3.40 -2.41
CA TYR A 407 -26.01 2.36 -1.58
C TYR A 407 -26.82 2.13 -0.29
N SER A 408 -26.61 0.99 0.35
CA SER A 408 -27.12 0.78 1.71
C SER A 408 -26.54 1.79 2.70
N ASP A 409 -27.39 2.38 3.54
CA ASP A 409 -26.99 3.29 4.61
C ASP A 409 -26.71 2.56 5.95
N LEU A 410 -26.77 1.22 5.94
CA LEU A 410 -26.62 0.39 7.14
C LEU A 410 -25.14 0.27 7.55
N PRO A 411 -24.74 0.74 8.75
CA PRO A 411 -23.50 0.32 9.36
C PRO A 411 -23.64 -1.11 9.93
N ARG A 412 -22.53 -1.80 10.17
CA ARG A 412 -22.57 -3.09 10.85
C ARG A 412 -22.72 -2.85 12.34
N ARG A 413 -23.57 -3.65 13.00
CA ARG A 413 -23.78 -3.53 14.44
C ARG A 413 -22.45 -3.73 15.19
N PRO A 414 -22.24 -3.04 16.33
CA PRO A 414 -23.23 -2.30 17.14
C PRO A 414 -23.50 -0.85 16.71
N LEU A 415 -22.94 -0.35 15.61
CA LEU A 415 -23.34 0.95 15.09
C LEU A 415 -24.78 0.89 14.56
N LEU A 416 -25.55 1.95 14.84
CA LEU A 416 -26.93 2.08 14.36
C LEU A 416 -26.98 3.04 13.16
N PRO A 417 -27.88 2.82 12.19
CA PRO A 417 -28.08 3.74 11.08
C PRO A 417 -28.58 5.10 11.59
N MET A 418 -28.21 6.15 10.86
CA MET A 418 -28.76 7.49 11.08
C MET A 418 -30.21 7.53 10.58
N THR A 419 -31.10 8.08 11.40
CA THR A 419 -32.51 8.25 11.01
C THR A 419 -32.67 9.31 9.93
N ASP A 420 -33.77 9.26 9.18
CA ASP A 420 -34.05 10.29 8.14
C ASP A 420 -34.18 11.68 8.76
N ASP A 421 -34.82 11.80 9.92
CA ASP A 421 -35.00 13.07 10.63
C ASP A 421 -33.67 13.71 11.05
N GLU A 422 -32.71 12.91 11.52
CA GLU A 422 -31.34 13.37 11.83
C GLU A 422 -30.57 13.79 10.57
N ALA A 423 -30.88 13.18 9.42
CA ALA A 423 -30.20 13.44 8.17
C ALA A 423 -30.68 14.71 7.45
N VAL A 424 -31.94 15.11 7.63
CA VAL A 424 -32.54 16.33 7.01
C VAL A 424 -31.66 17.58 7.18
N PRO A 425 -31.22 17.99 8.39
CA PRO A 425 -30.41 19.20 8.53
C PRO A 425 -29.04 19.08 7.88
N MET A 426 -28.42 17.89 7.91
CA MET A 426 -27.15 17.62 7.23
C MET A 426 -27.29 17.77 5.72
N PHE A 427 -28.37 17.22 5.15
CA PHE A 427 -28.72 17.26 3.74
C PHE A 427 -29.06 18.64 3.19
N ALA A 428 -29.49 19.55 4.05
CA ALA A 428 -29.82 20.93 3.71
C ALA A 428 -28.68 21.91 4.03
N HIS A 429 -27.56 21.42 4.58
CA HIS A 429 -26.48 22.29 5.02
C HIS A 429 -25.80 22.97 3.83
N GLU A 430 -25.73 24.31 3.86
CA GLU A 430 -25.31 25.13 2.71
C GLU A 430 -23.95 24.73 2.14
N PHE A 431 -22.92 24.58 2.99
CA PHE A 431 -21.57 24.24 2.54
C PHE A 431 -21.44 22.83 1.97
N LEU A 432 -22.26 21.88 2.44
CA LEU A 432 -22.28 20.53 1.86
C LEU A 432 -22.96 20.55 0.48
N CYS A 433 -24.05 21.30 0.34
CA CYS A 433 -24.70 21.53 -0.94
C CYS A 433 -23.75 22.21 -1.93
N GLU A 434 -23.07 23.28 -1.51
CA GLU A 434 -22.10 24.01 -2.32
C GLU A 434 -20.93 23.12 -2.77
N LEU A 435 -20.38 22.31 -1.86
CA LEU A 435 -19.35 21.32 -2.19
C LEU A 435 -19.82 20.33 -3.26
N LEU A 436 -21.01 19.75 -3.09
CA LEU A 436 -21.56 18.76 -4.02
C LEU A 436 -21.94 19.39 -5.37
N GLU A 437 -22.36 20.66 -5.40
CA GLU A 437 -22.58 21.39 -6.63
C GLU A 437 -21.27 21.64 -7.39
N LEU A 438 -20.19 22.00 -6.68
CA LEU A 438 -18.88 22.16 -7.27
C LEU A 438 -18.34 20.82 -7.81
N GLU A 439 -18.48 19.73 -7.05
CA GLU A 439 -18.12 18.39 -7.50
C GLU A 439 -18.83 18.04 -8.81
N LYS A 440 -20.15 18.23 -8.87
CA LYS A 440 -20.95 17.99 -10.10
C LYS A 440 -20.51 18.83 -11.30
N LYS A 441 -20.02 20.05 -11.07
CA LYS A 441 -19.48 20.90 -12.14
C LYS A 441 -18.17 20.33 -12.67
N LEU A 442 -17.30 19.82 -11.78
CA LEU A 442 -16.02 19.21 -12.14
C LEU A 442 -16.20 17.86 -12.85
N THR A 443 -17.19 17.05 -12.49
CA THR A 443 -17.46 15.75 -13.15
C THR A 443 -17.87 15.88 -14.63
N LYS A 444 -18.36 17.05 -15.04
CA LYS A 444 -18.82 17.33 -16.42
C LYS A 444 -17.71 17.85 -17.34
N LEU A 445 -16.53 18.13 -16.79
CA LEU A 445 -15.31 18.50 -17.51
C LEU A 445 -14.49 17.24 -17.79
#